data_AF-A0A5J9ST43-F1
#
_entry.id   AF-A0A5J9ST43-F1
#
_cell.length_a   1.000
_cell.length_b   1.000
_cell.length_c   1.000
_cell.angle_alpha   90.00
_cell.angle_beta   90.00
_cell.angle_gamma   90.00
#
_symmetry.space_group_name_H-M   'P 1'
#
loop_
_entity.id
_entity.type
_entity.pdbx_description
1 polymer ?
#
loop_
_entity_poly.entity_id
_entity_poly.type
_entity_poly.pdbx_seq_one_letter_code
_entity_poly.pdbx_strand_id
1 'polypeptide(L)'
;MTTRLTSFAVRRRDPELVGPARPTPRETKRLSDIDDQIGLRWHMPLVFFYRGRGGGVRHDHEEKDPVRVVRRALGEALVPYYPLAGRLREVEGKKLVTIVVSDVSRGLLRPTLGLVVGR
;
A
#
# COMPACT_ATOMS: atom_id res chain seq x y z
N MET A 1 1.66 -16.25 37.45
CA MET A 1 0.69 -15.38 36.76
C MET A 1 0.39 -15.98 35.40
N THR A 2 -0.83 -16.45 35.17
CA THR A 2 -1.25 -17.08 33.91
C THR A 2 -1.92 -16.03 33.04
N THR A 3 -1.25 -15.59 31.97
CA THR A 3 -1.81 -14.61 31.03
C THR A 3 -2.92 -15.28 30.23
N ARG A 4 -4.16 -14.84 30.43
CA ARG A 4 -5.31 -15.32 29.65
C ARG A 4 -5.17 -14.76 28.23
N LEU A 5 -4.84 -15.62 27.27
CA LEU A 5 -4.85 -15.23 25.85
C LEU A 5 -6.30 -15.03 25.42
N THR A 6 -6.70 -13.78 25.23
CA THR A 6 -7.97 -13.43 24.59
C THR A 6 -7.85 -13.71 23.10
N SER A 7 -8.68 -14.61 22.59
CA SER A 7 -8.85 -14.80 21.15
C SER A 7 -9.41 -13.52 20.54
N PHE A 8 -8.66 -12.89 19.63
CA PHE A 8 -9.10 -11.73 18.86
C PHE A 8 -9.40 -12.15 17.42
N ALA A 9 -10.69 -12.26 17.07
CA ALA A 9 -11.10 -12.61 15.72
C ALA A 9 -11.09 -11.38 14.80
N VAL A 10 -10.40 -11.48 13.67
CA VAL A 10 -10.34 -10.43 12.64
C VAL A 10 -10.99 -10.93 11.37
N ARG A 11 -11.93 -10.15 10.82
CA ARG A 11 -12.47 -10.37 9.47
C ARG A 11 -11.77 -9.46 8.48
N ARG A 12 -11.06 -10.05 7.52
CA ARG A 12 -10.41 -9.33 6.41
C ARG A 12 -11.32 -9.35 5.18
N ARG A 13 -11.27 -8.28 4.39
CA ARG A 13 -11.83 -8.24 3.03
C ARG A 13 -10.73 -8.57 2.02
N ASP A 14 -11.12 -8.82 0.77
CA ASP A 14 -10.17 -8.99 -0.32
C ASP A 14 -9.31 -7.72 -0.51
N PRO A 15 -8.02 -7.88 -0.85
CA PRO A 15 -7.13 -6.75 -1.09
C PRO A 15 -7.52 -5.99 -2.37
N GLU A 16 -7.43 -4.67 -2.32
CA GLU A 16 -7.68 -3.79 -3.46
C GLU A 16 -6.43 -2.99 -3.81
N LEU A 17 -6.09 -2.91 -5.10
CA LEU A 17 -5.01 -2.07 -5.59
C LEU A 17 -5.48 -0.63 -5.76
N VAL A 18 -4.78 0.32 -5.13
CA VAL A 18 -5.04 1.77 -5.27
C VAL A 18 -3.89 2.39 -6.05
N GLY A 19 -4.20 2.97 -7.21
CA GLY A 19 -3.24 3.70 -8.04
C GLY A 19 -3.28 5.21 -7.79
N PRO A 20 -2.37 5.98 -8.41
CA PRO A 20 -2.44 7.43 -8.41
C PRO A 20 -3.77 7.94 -8.97
N ALA A 21 -4.36 8.96 -8.35
CA ALA A 21 -5.65 9.51 -8.77
C ALA A 21 -5.60 10.23 -10.12
N ARG A 22 -4.40 10.54 -10.62
CA ARG A 22 -4.14 11.20 -11.90
C ARG A 22 -2.93 10.56 -12.57
N PRO A 23 -2.78 10.69 -13.90
CA PRO A 23 -1.59 10.23 -14.60
C PRO A 23 -0.31 10.83 -14.00
N THR A 24 0.70 10.00 -13.83
CA THR A 24 2.03 10.36 -13.33
C THR A 24 3.09 10.09 -14.41
N PRO A 25 4.28 10.72 -14.33
CA PRO A 25 5.36 10.42 -15.27
C PRO A 25 5.67 8.92 -15.35
N ARG A 26 5.91 8.43 -16.58
CA ARG A 26 6.39 7.07 -16.82
C ARG A 26 7.89 7.10 -16.97
N GLU A 27 8.59 6.49 -16.03
CA GLU A 27 10.05 6.49 -16.04
C GLU A 27 10.63 5.32 -15.27
N THR A 28 11.91 5.06 -15.53
CA THR A 28 12.72 4.15 -14.74
C THR A 28 13.72 4.97 -13.94
N LYS A 29 13.65 4.90 -12.61
CA LYS A 29 14.62 5.55 -11.73
C LYS A 29 15.61 4.53 -11.20
N ARG A 30 16.90 4.81 -11.37
CA ARG A 30 17.97 4.05 -10.71
C ARG A 30 18.00 4.42 -9.22
N LEU A 31 18.12 3.41 -8.36
CA LEU A 31 18.36 3.64 -6.94
C LEU A 31 19.81 4.12 -6.72
N SER A 32 19.96 5.02 -5.76
CA SER A 32 21.29 5.39 -5.25
C SER A 32 21.88 4.20 -4.48
N ASP A 33 23.19 4.24 -4.19
CA ASP A 33 23.83 3.16 -3.44
C ASP A 33 23.34 3.11 -1.98
N ILE A 34 22.79 4.21 -1.45
CA ILE A 34 22.12 4.26 -0.14
C ILE A 34 20.78 3.52 -0.20
N ASP A 35 20.00 3.73 -1.26
CA ASP A 35 18.65 3.17 -1.40
C ASP A 35 18.64 1.70 -1.86
N ASP A 36 19.75 1.21 -2.44
CA ASP A 36 19.87 -0.16 -2.98
C ASP A 36 20.45 -1.19 -1.97
N GLN A 37 20.60 -0.79 -0.70
CA GLN A 37 21.09 -1.67 0.35
C GLN A 37 20.19 -2.91 0.52
N ILE A 38 20.80 -4.09 0.61
CA ILE A 38 20.07 -5.36 0.80
C ILE A 38 19.15 -5.30 2.02
N GLY A 39 19.59 -4.65 3.10
CA GLY A 39 18.81 -4.45 4.32
C GLY A 39 17.56 -3.58 4.17
N LEU A 40 17.37 -2.89 3.03
CA LEU A 40 16.17 -2.11 2.72
C LEU A 40 15.20 -2.86 1.79
N ARG A 41 15.54 -4.07 1.33
CA ARG A 41 14.74 -4.87 0.39
C ARG A 41 13.57 -5.62 1.05
N TRP A 42 13.23 -5.31 2.29
CA TRP A 42 12.11 -5.91 3.01
C TRP A 42 11.02 -4.87 3.31
N HIS A 43 9.77 -5.33 3.37
CA HIS A 43 8.64 -4.47 3.68
C HIS A 43 8.51 -4.31 5.20
N MET A 44 8.68 -3.08 5.71
CA MET A 44 8.57 -2.77 7.14
C MET A 44 7.09 -2.70 7.56
N PRO A 45 6.58 -3.63 8.39
CA PRO A 45 5.19 -3.58 8.83
C PRO A 45 5.03 -2.60 9.99
N LEU A 46 4.19 -1.58 9.81
CA LEU A 46 3.82 -0.62 10.86
C LEU A 46 2.32 -0.73 11.17
N VAL A 47 1.98 -0.68 12.46
CA VAL A 47 0.58 -0.68 12.93
C VAL A 47 0.33 0.58 13.74
N PHE A 48 -0.62 1.39 13.28
CA PHE A 48 -1.06 2.62 13.96
C PHE A 48 -2.44 2.40 14.58
N PHE A 49 -2.60 2.75 15.86
CA PHE A 49 -3.87 2.67 16.57
C PHE A 49 -4.48 4.06 16.73
N TYR A 50 -5.75 4.19 16.37
CA TYR A 50 -6.51 5.43 16.52
C TYR A 50 -7.75 5.17 17.38
N ARG A 51 -8.11 6.14 18.22
CA ARG A 51 -9.32 6.04 19.03
C ARG A 51 -10.55 6.26 18.15
N GLY A 52 -11.48 5.29 18.14
CA GLY A 52 -12.75 5.45 17.45
C GLY A 52 -13.58 6.59 18.05
N ARG A 53 -14.18 7.43 17.21
CA ARG A 53 -15.18 8.42 17.65
C ARG A 53 -16.48 7.66 17.96
N GLY A 54 -16.93 7.69 19.22
CA GLY A 54 -18.11 6.97 19.68
C GLY A 54 -19.37 7.27 18.86
N GLY A 55 -20.17 6.24 18.60
CA GLY A 55 -21.33 6.25 17.70
C GLY A 55 -22.55 7.04 18.18
N GLY A 56 -22.40 8.35 18.37
CA GLY A 56 -23.48 9.23 18.86
C GLY A 56 -23.90 10.35 17.92
N VAL A 57 -23.21 10.61 16.80
CA VAL A 57 -23.59 11.71 15.90
C VAL A 57 -23.85 11.18 14.49
N ARG A 58 -25.14 11.00 14.20
CA ARG A 58 -25.67 10.90 12.84
C ARG A 58 -25.35 12.22 12.14
N HIS A 59 -24.55 12.13 11.09
CA HIS A 59 -24.27 13.23 10.16
C HIS A 59 -24.04 12.52 8.82
N ASP A 60 -25.02 12.62 7.95
CA ASP A 60 -24.91 12.91 6.52
C ASP A 60 -23.75 12.22 5.77
N HIS A 61 -24.03 10.95 5.45
CA HIS A 61 -23.87 10.31 4.15
C HIS A 61 -22.89 10.92 3.11
N GLU A 62 -21.57 10.73 3.31
CA GLU A 62 -20.59 10.25 2.30
C GLU A 62 -19.16 10.30 2.85
N GLU A 63 -18.86 11.28 3.70
CA GLU A 63 -17.53 11.54 4.29
C GLU A 63 -17.15 10.59 5.44
N LYS A 64 -17.93 9.52 5.67
CA LYS A 64 -17.85 8.65 6.85
C LYS A 64 -17.43 7.21 6.59
N ASP A 65 -17.30 6.77 5.34
CA ASP A 65 -16.73 5.45 5.08
C ASP A 65 -15.19 5.55 5.11
N PRO A 66 -14.52 5.08 6.17
CA PRO A 66 -13.06 5.19 6.28
C PRO A 66 -12.36 4.49 5.11
N VAL A 67 -12.96 3.47 4.51
CA VAL A 67 -12.38 2.78 3.34
C VAL A 67 -12.35 3.73 2.15
N ARG A 68 -13.46 4.39 1.83
CA ARG A 68 -13.54 5.37 0.74
C ARG A 68 -12.60 6.56 0.97
N VAL A 69 -12.57 7.10 2.19
CA VAL A 69 -11.71 8.24 2.54
C VAL A 69 -10.23 7.87 2.38
N VAL A 70 -9.80 6.72 2.92
CA VAL A 70 -8.41 6.27 2.80
C VAL A 70 -8.03 6.00 1.34
N ARG A 71 -8.90 5.32 0.57
CA ARG A 71 -8.64 5.04 -0.86
C ARG A 71 -8.46 6.32 -1.66
N ARG A 72 -9.35 7.31 -1.48
CA ARG A 72 -9.28 8.60 -2.16
C ARG A 72 -8.00 9.36 -1.77
N ALA A 73 -7.75 9.53 -0.47
CA ALA A 73 -6.61 10.27 0.03
C ALA A 73 -5.28 9.63 -0.39
N LEU A 74 -5.19 8.29 -0.37
CA LEU A 74 -4.02 7.56 -0.86
C LEU A 74 -3.81 7.79 -2.36
N GLY A 75 -4.85 7.70 -3.18
CA GLY A 75 -4.75 7.98 -4.61
C GLY A 75 -4.27 9.40 -4.90
N GLU A 76 -4.78 10.40 -4.17
CA GLU A 76 -4.33 11.79 -4.30
C GLU A 76 -2.87 11.96 -3.87
N ALA A 77 -2.45 11.34 -2.76
CA ALA A 77 -1.07 11.37 -2.27
C ALA A 77 -0.09 10.69 -3.23
N LEU A 78 -0.49 9.61 -3.90
CA LEU A 78 0.34 8.91 -4.87
C LEU A 78 0.63 9.75 -6.14
N VAL A 79 -0.01 10.90 -6.35
CA VAL A 79 0.33 11.78 -7.48
C VAL A 79 1.69 12.46 -7.30
N PRO A 80 1.93 13.26 -6.24
CA PRO A 80 3.27 13.80 -5.97
C PRO A 80 4.27 12.72 -5.53
N TYR A 81 3.81 11.63 -4.90
CA TYR A 81 4.64 10.50 -4.46
C TYR A 81 4.61 9.30 -5.43
N TYR A 82 4.49 9.57 -6.72
CA TYR A 82 4.32 8.54 -7.76
C TYR A 82 5.38 7.42 -7.77
N PRO A 83 6.64 7.60 -7.34
CA PRO A 83 7.58 6.47 -7.27
C PRO A 83 7.10 5.34 -6.34
N LEU A 84 6.28 5.64 -5.33
CA LEU A 84 5.71 4.64 -4.41
C LEU A 84 4.66 3.74 -5.07
N ALA A 85 4.06 4.17 -6.18
CA ALA A 85 3.15 3.36 -6.99
C ALA A 85 3.90 2.50 -8.03
N GLY A 86 5.22 2.63 -8.12
CA GLY A 86 6.06 1.86 -9.03
C GLY A 86 6.34 0.44 -8.56
N ARG A 87 7.13 -0.30 -9.34
CA ARG A 87 7.62 -1.64 -8.98
C ARG A 87 9.13 -1.67 -9.01
N LEU A 88 9.74 -2.36 -8.05
CA LEU A 88 11.16 -2.66 -8.08
C LEU A 88 11.44 -3.77 -9.09
N ARG A 89 12.51 -3.60 -9.87
CA ARG A 89 13.06 -4.61 -10.77
C ARG A 89 14.57 -4.69 -10.58
N GLU A 90 15.09 -5.90 -10.49
CA GLU A 90 16.54 -6.14 -10.52
C GLU A 90 17.08 -6.04 -11.94
N VAL A 91 18.22 -5.37 -12.09
CA VAL A 91 18.99 -5.25 -13.33
C VAL A 91 20.41 -5.80 -13.10
N GLU A 92 21.27 -5.69 -14.10
CA GLU A 92 22.64 -6.18 -14.05
C GLU A 92 23.39 -5.73 -12.79
N GLY A 93 24.19 -6.65 -12.23
CA GLY A 93 24.93 -6.39 -10.98
C GLY A 93 24.07 -6.39 -9.72
N LYS A 94 22.88 -7.01 -9.75
CA LYS A 94 21.90 -7.05 -8.65
C LYS A 94 21.31 -5.68 -8.27
N LYS A 95 21.52 -4.65 -9.10
CA LYS A 95 21.06 -3.29 -8.84
C LYS A 95 19.55 -3.19 -9.01
N LEU A 96 18.85 -2.50 -8.13
CA LEU A 96 17.41 -2.28 -8.29
C LEU A 96 17.10 -0.97 -9.04
N VAL A 97 16.03 -1.02 -9.83
CA VAL A 97 15.40 0.17 -10.45
C VAL A 97 13.91 0.19 -10.12
N THR A 98 13.36 1.39 -9.96
CA THR A 98 11.91 1.57 -9.83
C THR A 98 11.33 1.86 -11.22
N ILE A 99 10.39 1.02 -11.65
CA ILE A 99 9.59 1.23 -12.85
C ILE A 99 8.28 1.87 -12.44
N VAL A 100 8.08 3.13 -12.82
CA VAL A 100 6.80 3.82 -12.65
C VAL A 100 5.98 3.61 -13.92
N VAL A 101 4.91 2.83 -13.81
CA VAL A 101 3.89 2.73 -14.85
C VAL A 101 2.77 3.71 -14.53
N SER A 102 2.40 4.56 -15.48
CA SER A 102 1.19 5.35 -15.30
C SER A 102 0.01 4.42 -15.56
N ASP A 103 -0.77 4.12 -14.54
CA ASP A 103 -2.04 3.47 -14.78
C ASP A 103 -3.12 3.96 -13.82
N VAL A 104 -4.25 4.36 -14.43
CA VAL A 104 -5.50 4.71 -13.77
C VAL A 104 -6.60 3.70 -14.16
N SER A 105 -6.38 2.71 -15.06
CA SER A 105 -7.48 1.89 -15.62
C SER A 105 -7.15 0.58 -16.39
N ARG A 106 -5.99 -0.07 -16.29
CA ARG A 106 -5.70 -1.34 -17.02
C ARG A 106 -5.10 -2.44 -16.14
N GLY A 107 -6.00 -3.23 -15.54
CA GLY A 107 -6.27 -4.62 -15.96
C GLY A 107 -5.14 -5.59 -16.33
N LEU A 108 -3.88 -5.39 -15.94
CA LEU A 108 -2.84 -6.42 -16.08
C LEU A 108 -2.44 -6.98 -14.71
N LEU A 109 -3.42 -7.64 -14.09
CA LEU A 109 -3.17 -8.53 -12.96
C LEU A 109 -2.55 -9.83 -13.49
N ARG A 110 -1.24 -9.95 -13.36
CA ARG A 110 -0.65 -11.23 -12.95
C ARG A 110 -0.04 -11.02 -11.56
N PRO A 111 -0.58 -11.66 -10.51
CA PRO A 111 -0.02 -11.57 -9.17
C PRO A 111 1.19 -12.50 -9.10
N THR A 112 2.39 -11.99 -9.37
CA THR A 112 3.62 -12.70 -9.03
C THR A 112 4.13 -12.15 -7.70
N LEU A 113 3.44 -12.57 -6.64
CA LEU A 113 3.85 -12.79 -5.24
C LEU A 113 2.59 -12.65 -4.39
N GLY A 114 1.74 -13.69 -4.44
CA GLY A 114 0.80 -13.93 -3.37
C GLY A 114 1.60 -14.41 -2.16
N LEU A 115 1.72 -13.57 -1.13
CA LEU A 115 2.01 -14.08 0.20
C LEU A 115 0.73 -14.80 0.66
N VAL A 116 0.63 -16.09 0.35
CA VAL A 116 -0.31 -16.99 1.00
C VAL A 116 0.18 -17.17 2.42
N VAL A 117 -0.41 -16.45 3.37
CA VAL A 117 -0.38 -16.90 4.77
C VAL A 117 -1.59 -17.80 4.93
N GLY A 118 -1.30 -19.11 4.93
CA GLY A 118 -2.28 -20.18 5.08
C GLY A 118 -2.94 -20.19 6.47
N ARG A 119 -4.14 -20.76 6.43
CA ARG A 119 -5.05 -21.23 7.50
C ARG A 119 -4.70 -20.92 8.95
#